data_AF-A0A0Q0WA96-F1
#
_entry.id   AF-A0A0Q0WA96-F1
#
_cell.length_a   1.000
_cell.length_b   1.000
_cell.length_c   1.000
_cell.angle_alpha   90.00
_cell.angle_beta   90.00
_cell.angle_gamma   90.00
#
_symmetry.space_group_name_H-M   'P 1'
#
loop_
_entity.id
_entity.type
_entity.pdbx_description
1 polymer ?
#
loop_
_entity_poly.entity_id
_entity_poly.type
_entity_poly.pdbx_seq_one_letter_code
_entity_poly.pdbx_strand_id
1 'polypeptide(L)'
;MKLCSAIFLFILYNLSAQQNTIETIYFEFDKFDLTPRQTEVVTCFIKDIDSSKVESIEIYGYCDDRGNDEYNFRLSNNRAKTIQKLLVSAGFNNQTKIIIIEGKGRVRIKADTVENLHETRSRNRRVDLIVVKKNNLGKGIYNSFSNKIKVGDKVFLENILFNLGSSKLTSIAKKELDKVVVILEKQKNMHFEIRGHVCCTPPIYSDGIDKDTKERKLSRNRAKTVFNYLSSKKISKNRMTYRGCGNKYPLGKGDALDRRVEFLITKL
;
A
#
# COMPACT_ATOMS: atom_id res chain seq x y z
N MET A 1 -31.15 14.60 -54.94
CA MET A 1 -30.75 15.11 -53.61
C MET A 1 -30.66 13.91 -52.67
N LYS A 2 -29.44 13.49 -52.28
CA LYS A 2 -29.22 12.31 -51.43
C LYS A 2 -29.20 12.74 -49.97
N LEU A 3 -30.08 12.16 -49.16
CA LEU A 3 -30.13 12.31 -47.71
C LEU A 3 -29.02 11.43 -47.10
N CYS A 4 -27.97 12.04 -46.55
CA CYS A 4 -26.95 11.33 -45.78
C CYS A 4 -27.38 11.21 -44.32
N SER A 5 -27.79 10.01 -43.90
CA SER A 5 -27.95 9.67 -42.48
C SER A 5 -26.58 9.62 -41.80
N ALA A 6 -26.30 10.57 -40.90
CA ALA A 6 -25.18 10.50 -39.97
C ALA A 6 -25.65 9.81 -38.69
N ILE A 7 -25.22 8.56 -38.50
CA ILE A 7 -25.39 7.80 -37.25
C ILE A 7 -24.36 8.34 -36.26
N PHE A 8 -24.81 9.13 -35.28
CA PHE A 8 -23.98 9.61 -34.18
C PHE A 8 -23.87 8.49 -33.14
N LEU A 9 -22.83 7.66 -33.25
CA LEU A 9 -22.53 6.59 -32.29
C LEU A 9 -21.99 7.23 -30.99
N PHE A 10 -22.87 7.48 -30.02
CA PHE A 10 -22.47 7.83 -28.66
C PHE A 10 -21.86 6.59 -27.98
N ILE A 11 -20.53 6.44 -28.09
CA ILE A 11 -19.78 5.47 -27.30
C ILE A 11 -19.67 6.03 -25.88
N LEU A 12 -20.61 5.63 -25.01
CA LEU A 12 -20.50 5.82 -23.57
C LEU A 12 -19.38 4.93 -23.04
N TYR A 13 -18.17 5.48 -22.97
CA TYR A 13 -17.08 4.87 -22.20
C TYR A 13 -17.45 4.89 -20.71
N ASN A 14 -17.98 3.77 -20.22
CA ASN A 14 -18.07 3.53 -18.79
C ASN A 14 -16.64 3.39 -18.23
N LEU A 15 -16.05 4.50 -17.81
CA LEU A 15 -14.91 4.53 -16.91
C LEU A 15 -15.39 4.03 -15.55
N SER A 16 -15.33 2.73 -15.32
CA SER A 16 -15.44 2.19 -13.96
C SER A 16 -14.14 2.52 -13.24
N ALA A 17 -14.14 3.61 -12.47
CA ALA A 17 -13.11 3.87 -11.48
C ALA A 17 -13.24 2.78 -10.40
N GLN A 18 -12.24 1.92 -10.28
CA GLN A 18 -12.24 0.84 -9.30
C GLN A 18 -12.03 1.44 -7.91
N GLN A 19 -13.13 1.79 -7.24
CA GLN A 19 -13.11 2.40 -5.92
C GLN A 19 -12.90 1.33 -4.85
N ASN A 20 -11.88 1.50 -4.01
CA ASN A 20 -11.64 0.64 -2.86
C ASN A 20 -12.77 0.81 -1.86
N THR A 21 -13.30 -0.31 -1.33
CA THR A 21 -14.29 -0.26 -0.25
C THR A 21 -13.57 0.11 1.04
N ILE A 22 -14.00 1.20 1.68
CA ILE A 22 -13.45 1.66 2.96
C ILE A 22 -14.54 1.50 4.02
N GLU A 23 -14.25 0.75 5.07
CA GLU A 23 -15.09 0.61 6.26
C GLU A 23 -14.40 1.27 7.45
N THR A 24 -15.13 2.02 8.28
CA THR A 24 -14.54 2.79 9.39
C THR A 24 -15.10 2.36 10.73
N ILE A 25 -14.21 1.98 11.64
CA ILE A 25 -14.54 1.47 12.97
C ILE A 25 -14.07 2.44 14.04
N TYR A 26 -14.95 2.83 14.94
CA TYR A 26 -14.68 3.85 15.94
C TYR A 26 -14.33 3.24 17.30
N PHE A 27 -13.53 3.98 18.06
CA PHE A 27 -13.06 3.58 19.39
C PHE A 27 -13.33 4.67 20.42
N GLU A 28 -13.61 4.22 21.64
CA GLU A 28 -13.72 5.12 22.79
C GLU A 28 -12.37 5.76 23.14
N PHE A 29 -12.44 6.85 23.91
CA PHE A 29 -11.26 7.55 24.36
C PHE A 29 -10.33 6.60 25.13
N ASP A 30 -9.06 6.61 24.72
CA ASP A 30 -8.00 5.79 25.33
C ASP A 30 -8.23 4.28 25.33
N LYS A 31 -9.13 3.78 24.46
CA LYS A 31 -9.43 2.35 24.33
C LYS A 31 -8.99 1.79 22.99
N PHE A 32 -8.66 0.50 23.00
CA PHE A 32 -8.45 -0.33 21.79
C PHE A 32 -9.35 -1.57 21.76
N ASP A 33 -10.22 -1.74 22.75
CA ASP A 33 -11.30 -2.72 22.74
C ASP A 33 -12.52 -2.14 22.03
N LEU A 34 -13.28 -2.99 21.34
CA LEU A 34 -14.48 -2.59 20.63
C LEU A 34 -15.70 -2.61 21.54
N THR A 35 -16.60 -1.65 21.33
CA THR A 35 -17.95 -1.73 21.89
C THR A 35 -18.76 -2.82 21.17
N PRO A 36 -19.82 -3.38 21.78
CA PRO A 36 -20.66 -4.39 21.13
C PRO A 36 -21.16 -3.93 19.75
N ARG A 37 -21.58 -2.67 19.64
CA ARG A 37 -22.02 -2.04 18.39
C ARG A 37 -20.92 -2.03 17.32
N GLN A 38 -19.69 -1.68 17.68
CA GLN A 38 -18.58 -1.63 16.72
C GLN A 38 -18.07 -3.04 16.36
N THR A 39 -18.17 -4.00 17.28
CA THR A 39 -17.92 -5.42 16.99
C THR A 39 -18.91 -5.95 15.95
N GLU A 40 -20.18 -5.56 16.03
CA GLU A 40 -21.20 -5.92 15.05
C GLU A 40 -20.87 -5.34 13.67
N VAL A 41 -20.48 -4.06 13.58
CA VAL A 41 -20.04 -3.42 12.32
C VAL A 41 -18.91 -4.21 11.65
N VAL A 42 -17.86 -4.58 12.40
CA VAL A 42 -16.76 -5.40 11.87
C VAL A 42 -17.25 -6.76 11.39
N THR A 43 -18.15 -7.39 12.16
CA THR A 43 -18.67 -8.73 11.84
C THR A 43 -19.55 -8.72 10.59
N CYS A 44 -20.38 -7.69 10.40
CA CYS A 44 -21.17 -7.48 9.18
C CYS A 44 -20.26 -7.26 7.98
N PHE A 45 -19.27 -6.36 8.09
CA PHE A 45 -18.28 -6.14 7.03
C PHE A 45 -17.57 -7.44 6.60
N ILE A 46 -17.19 -8.28 7.56
CA ILE A 46 -16.55 -9.58 7.31
C ILE A 46 -17.48 -10.56 6.60
N LYS A 47 -18.80 -10.49 6.85
CA LYS A 47 -19.79 -11.35 6.19
C LYS A 47 -20.09 -10.89 4.76
N ASP A 48 -20.17 -9.57 4.57
CA ASP A 48 -20.59 -8.97 3.30
C ASP A 48 -19.47 -8.98 2.23
N ILE A 49 -18.22 -9.07 2.67
CA ILE A 49 -17.07 -9.06 1.76
C ILE A 49 -16.94 -10.39 0.99
N ASP A 50 -17.02 -10.32 -0.34
CA ASP A 50 -16.75 -11.46 -1.21
C ASP A 50 -15.26 -11.80 -1.21
N SER A 51 -14.91 -12.71 -0.31
CA SER A 51 -13.53 -13.06 -0.02
C SER A 51 -12.77 -13.69 -1.21
N SER A 52 -13.48 -14.17 -2.24
CA SER A 52 -12.87 -14.68 -3.47
C SER A 52 -12.26 -13.56 -4.32
N LYS A 53 -12.82 -12.36 -4.24
CA LYS A 53 -12.43 -11.15 -4.97
C LYS A 53 -11.51 -10.23 -4.16
N VAL A 54 -11.12 -10.61 -2.95
CA VAL A 54 -10.22 -9.82 -2.09
C VAL A 54 -8.77 -10.21 -2.34
N GLU A 55 -7.93 -9.24 -2.68
CA GLU A 55 -6.49 -9.40 -2.80
C GLU A 55 -5.81 -9.19 -1.46
N SER A 56 -6.13 -8.07 -0.80
CA SER A 56 -5.61 -7.73 0.52
C SER A 56 -6.61 -6.87 1.30
N ILE A 57 -6.46 -6.88 2.62
CA ILE A 57 -7.18 -5.97 3.52
C ILE A 57 -6.14 -5.14 4.26
N GLU A 58 -6.26 -3.81 4.16
CA GLU A 58 -5.40 -2.87 4.88
C GLU A 58 -6.14 -2.31 6.09
N ILE A 59 -5.45 -2.16 7.21
CA ILE A 59 -6.00 -1.79 8.51
C ILE A 59 -5.19 -0.60 9.04
N TYR A 60 -5.78 0.59 9.03
CA TYR A 60 -5.12 1.82 9.47
C TYR A 60 -5.73 2.32 10.76
N GLY A 61 -4.97 2.28 11.86
CA GLY A 61 -5.41 2.81 13.15
C GLY A 61 -5.01 4.27 13.34
N TYR A 62 -5.90 5.05 13.96
CA TYR A 62 -5.70 6.47 14.25
C TYR A 62 -6.07 6.78 15.71
N CYS A 63 -5.47 7.86 16.21
CA CYS A 63 -5.80 8.47 17.50
C CYS A 63 -6.22 9.93 17.31
N ASP A 64 -6.88 10.49 18.32
CA ASP A 64 -7.12 11.93 18.36
C ASP A 64 -5.81 12.70 18.69
N ASP A 65 -5.89 14.03 18.71
CA ASP A 65 -4.74 14.93 18.81
C ASP A 65 -4.02 14.92 20.17
N ARG A 66 -4.58 14.27 21.19
CA ARG A 66 -4.11 14.33 22.59
C ARG A 66 -3.06 13.26 22.90
N GLY A 67 -2.17 13.56 23.84
CA GLY A 67 -1.07 12.67 24.25
C GLY A 67 0.17 12.78 23.36
N ASN A 68 1.26 12.12 23.78
CA ASN A 68 2.51 12.16 23.03
C ASN A 68 2.50 11.23 21.80
N ASP A 69 3.45 11.46 20.87
CA ASP A 69 3.50 10.73 19.59
C ASP A 69 3.73 9.22 19.77
N GLU A 70 4.62 8.82 20.67
CA GLU A 70 4.94 7.41 20.93
C GLU A 70 3.74 6.65 21.50
N TYR A 71 3.05 7.27 22.47
CA TYR A 71 1.84 6.74 23.07
C TYR A 71 0.76 6.48 22.02
N ASN A 72 0.46 7.50 21.21
CA ASN A 72 -0.56 7.41 20.17
C ASN A 72 -0.19 6.41 19.09
N PHE A 73 1.08 6.30 18.73
CA PHE A 73 1.54 5.29 17.79
C PHE A 73 1.29 3.87 18.34
N ARG A 74 1.57 3.63 19.62
CA ARG A 74 1.28 2.35 20.27
C ARG A 74 -0.23 2.08 20.35
N LEU A 75 -1.03 3.07 20.76
CA LEU A 75 -2.49 2.94 20.88
C LEU A 75 -3.16 2.65 19.52
N SER A 76 -2.83 3.42 18.49
CA SER A 76 -3.34 3.20 17.13
C SER A 76 -2.93 1.83 16.57
N ASN A 77 -1.71 1.37 16.83
CA ASN A 77 -1.27 0.03 16.44
C ASN A 77 -2.04 -1.07 17.19
N ASN A 78 -2.36 -0.88 18.47
CA ASN A 78 -3.18 -1.83 19.23
C ASN A 78 -4.61 -1.89 18.68
N ARG A 79 -5.23 -0.75 18.35
CA ARG A 79 -6.55 -0.70 17.69
C ARG A 79 -6.57 -1.50 16.39
N ALA A 80 -5.58 -1.28 15.53
CA ALA A 80 -5.47 -1.98 14.26
C ALA A 80 -5.26 -3.50 14.47
N LYS A 81 -4.50 -3.91 15.49
CA LYS A 81 -4.35 -5.33 15.88
C LYS A 81 -5.65 -5.95 16.43
N THR A 82 -6.48 -5.19 17.15
CA THR A 82 -7.79 -5.68 17.60
C THR A 82 -8.63 -6.11 16.40
N ILE A 83 -8.69 -5.27 15.36
CA ILE A 83 -9.43 -5.60 14.13
C ILE A 83 -8.78 -6.76 13.37
N GLN A 84 -7.44 -6.80 13.28
CA GLN A 84 -6.73 -7.92 12.67
C GLN A 84 -7.14 -9.25 13.32
N LYS A 85 -7.19 -9.33 14.64
CA LYS A 85 -7.55 -10.57 15.35
C LYS A 85 -8.94 -11.07 14.94
N LEU A 86 -9.91 -10.15 14.80
CA LEU A 86 -11.25 -10.48 14.33
C LEU A 86 -11.24 -11.01 12.90
N LEU A 87 -10.54 -10.33 12.00
CA LEU A 87 -10.39 -10.77 10.60
C LEU A 87 -9.73 -12.16 10.50
N VAL A 88 -8.66 -12.40 11.27
CA VAL A 88 -7.97 -13.70 11.32
C VAL A 88 -8.90 -14.79 11.85
N SER A 89 -9.67 -14.51 12.93
CA SER A 89 -10.65 -15.46 13.46
C SER A 89 -11.76 -15.80 12.48
N ALA A 90 -12.08 -14.88 11.57
CA ALA A 90 -13.05 -15.08 10.49
C ALA A 90 -12.46 -15.76 9.24
N GLY A 91 -11.20 -16.23 9.29
CA GLY A 91 -10.57 -16.97 8.18
C GLY A 91 -9.76 -16.11 7.21
N PHE A 92 -9.55 -14.82 7.48
CA PHE A 92 -8.55 -14.00 6.78
C PHE A 92 -7.19 -14.18 7.46
N ASN A 93 -6.57 -15.34 7.27
CA ASN A 93 -5.23 -15.60 7.81
C ASN A 93 -4.16 -14.74 7.11
N ASN A 94 -3.10 -14.39 7.83
CA ASN A 94 -2.05 -13.45 7.38
C ASN A 94 -1.36 -13.81 6.05
N GLN A 95 -1.52 -15.06 5.58
CA GLN A 95 -0.86 -15.58 4.39
C GLN A 95 -1.78 -15.70 3.17
N THR A 96 -3.09 -15.92 3.34
CA THR A 96 -3.98 -16.26 2.20
C THR A 96 -4.75 -15.05 1.66
N LYS A 97 -4.89 -13.98 2.45
CA LYS A 97 -5.59 -12.73 2.08
C LYS A 97 -4.90 -11.51 2.69
N ILE A 98 -3.60 -11.42 2.43
CA ILE A 98 -2.61 -10.42 2.89
C ILE A 98 -3.23 -9.27 3.70
N ILE A 99 -2.97 -9.26 5.02
CA ILE A 99 -3.43 -8.22 5.94
C ILE A 99 -2.28 -7.25 6.22
N ILE A 100 -2.46 -5.97 5.90
CA ILE A 100 -1.48 -4.91 6.19
C ILE A 100 -2.01 -4.08 7.35
N ILE A 101 -1.30 -4.03 8.46
CA ILE A 101 -1.69 -3.26 9.64
C ILE A 101 -0.80 -2.03 9.74
N GLU A 102 -1.32 -0.87 10.08
CA GLU A 102 -0.49 0.29 10.39
C GLU A 102 -1.16 1.21 11.42
N GLY A 103 -0.47 1.46 12.54
CA GLY A 103 -0.84 2.53 13.47
C GLY A 103 -0.27 3.86 12.97
N LYS A 104 -1.15 4.83 12.69
CA LYS A 104 -0.77 6.16 12.17
C LYS A 104 -0.49 7.17 13.27
N GLY A 105 -0.77 6.83 14.53
CA GLY A 105 -0.66 7.74 15.66
C GLY A 105 -1.77 8.79 15.68
N ARG A 106 -1.48 9.95 16.28
CA ARG A 106 -2.45 11.04 16.44
C ARG A 106 -2.68 11.79 15.14
N VAL A 107 -3.93 12.09 14.86
CA VAL A 107 -4.33 13.05 13.83
C VAL A 107 -4.21 14.45 14.41
N ARG A 108 -3.35 15.29 13.84
CA ARG A 108 -3.20 16.68 14.30
C ARG A 108 -4.42 17.49 13.89
N ILE A 109 -5.01 18.19 14.85
CA ILE A 109 -6.15 19.09 14.66
C ILE A 109 -5.68 20.50 15.02
N LYS A 110 -6.06 21.48 14.21
CA LYS A 110 -6.00 22.90 14.60
C LYS A 110 -7.37 23.26 15.15
N ALA A 111 -7.45 23.56 16.45
CA ALA A 111 -8.73 23.67 17.15
C ALA A 111 -9.61 24.81 16.62
N ASP A 112 -8.98 25.87 16.12
CA ASP A 112 -9.58 27.03 15.46
C ASP A 112 -10.14 26.74 14.06
N THR A 113 -9.76 25.62 13.44
CA THR A 113 -10.19 25.26 12.07
C THR A 113 -11.33 24.25 12.04
N VAL A 114 -11.90 23.86 13.19
CA VAL A 114 -12.94 22.83 13.27
C VAL A 114 -14.16 23.33 14.03
N GLU A 115 -15.34 23.05 13.49
CA GLU A 115 -16.63 23.47 14.05
C GLU A 115 -16.90 22.81 15.41
N ASN A 116 -16.66 21.50 15.52
CA ASN A 116 -16.82 20.76 16.77
C ASN A 116 -15.58 19.91 17.07
N LEU A 117 -14.78 20.39 18.02
CA LEU A 117 -13.54 19.71 18.42
C LEU A 117 -13.80 18.34 19.05
N HIS A 118 -14.83 18.20 19.88
CA HIS A 118 -15.14 16.93 20.55
C HIS A 118 -15.57 15.85 19.56
N GLU A 119 -16.41 16.21 18.61
CA GLU A 119 -16.85 15.31 17.55
C GLU A 119 -15.68 14.94 16.63
N THR A 120 -14.86 15.92 16.22
CA THR A 120 -13.67 15.68 15.38
C THR A 120 -12.72 14.69 16.05
N ARG A 121 -12.49 14.85 17.36
CA ARG A 121 -11.68 13.90 18.15
C ARG A 121 -12.29 12.50 18.11
N SER A 122 -13.61 12.41 18.29
CA SER A 122 -14.32 11.13 18.25
C SER A 122 -14.20 10.44 16.89
N ARG A 123 -14.31 11.20 15.80
CA ARG A 123 -14.09 10.70 14.43
C ARG A 123 -12.64 10.30 14.15
N ASN A 124 -11.66 10.88 14.86
CA ASN A 124 -10.24 10.53 14.71
C ASN A 124 -9.81 9.31 15.53
N ARG A 125 -10.61 8.89 16.52
CA ARG A 125 -10.40 7.62 17.22
C ARG A 125 -11.00 6.48 16.40
N ARG A 126 -10.30 6.08 15.34
CA ARG A 126 -10.82 5.11 14.38
C ARG A 126 -9.80 4.12 13.86
N VAL A 127 -10.31 3.07 13.22
CA VAL A 127 -9.57 2.19 12.32
C VAL A 127 -10.28 2.17 10.98
N ASP A 128 -9.55 2.43 9.92
CA ASP A 128 -10.04 2.34 8.55
C ASP A 128 -9.61 0.99 7.95
N LEU A 129 -10.59 0.22 7.48
CA LEU A 129 -10.40 -1.02 6.74
C LEU A 129 -10.54 -0.74 5.25
N ILE A 130 -9.49 -1.02 4.47
CA ILE A 130 -9.50 -0.82 3.03
C ILE A 130 -9.41 -2.18 2.35
N VAL A 131 -10.45 -2.52 1.59
CA VAL A 131 -10.48 -3.73 0.78
C VAL A 131 -9.83 -3.44 -0.57
N VAL A 132 -8.70 -4.09 -0.82
CA VAL A 132 -8.08 -4.12 -2.14
C VAL A 132 -8.65 -5.34 -2.86
N LYS A 133 -9.43 -5.09 -3.91
CA LYS A 133 -10.00 -6.17 -4.74
C LYS A 133 -8.90 -6.77 -5.60
N LYS A 134 -8.95 -8.10 -5.82
CA LYS A 134 -8.17 -8.78 -6.85
C LYS A 134 -8.43 -8.08 -8.16
N ASN A 135 -7.38 -7.51 -8.70
CA ASN A 135 -7.45 -7.00 -10.05
C ASN A 135 -7.64 -8.19 -11.00
N ASN A 136 -8.81 -8.27 -11.64
CA ASN A 136 -8.99 -9.07 -12.86
C ASN A 136 -8.14 -8.52 -14.03
N LEU A 137 -7.38 -7.44 -13.80
CA LEU A 137 -6.21 -7.14 -14.62
C LEU A 137 -5.12 -8.18 -14.34
N GLY A 138 -5.25 -9.33 -15.00
CA GLY A 138 -4.13 -10.20 -15.37
C GLY A 138 -3.14 -9.48 -16.29
N LYS A 139 -2.61 -8.33 -15.86
CA LYS A 139 -1.55 -7.57 -16.53
C LYS A 139 -0.54 -6.97 -15.55
N GLY A 140 -0.48 -7.49 -14.32
CA GLY A 140 0.62 -7.22 -13.38
C GLY A 140 1.95 -7.65 -14.00
N ILE A 141 2.93 -6.74 -13.99
CA ILE A 141 4.25 -6.81 -14.67
C ILE A 141 4.20 -6.64 -16.20
N TYR A 142 3.29 -7.30 -16.92
CA TYR A 142 3.33 -7.38 -18.40
C TYR A 142 2.95 -6.10 -19.16
N ASN A 143 2.19 -5.18 -18.56
CA ASN A 143 1.89 -3.89 -19.20
C ASN A 143 2.99 -2.84 -19.02
N SER A 144 3.73 -2.87 -17.91
CA SER A 144 4.76 -1.88 -17.60
C SER A 144 6.10 -2.19 -18.29
N PHE A 145 6.40 -3.48 -18.50
CA PHE A 145 7.53 -3.90 -19.36
C PHE A 145 7.10 -4.07 -20.83
N SER A 146 6.25 -3.19 -21.36
CA SER A 146 5.82 -3.26 -22.77
C SER A 146 7.02 -3.23 -23.74
N ASN A 147 6.86 -3.73 -24.96
CA ASN A 147 7.94 -3.80 -25.96
C ASN A 147 8.52 -2.43 -26.40
N LYS A 148 8.08 -1.31 -25.80
CA LYS A 148 8.54 0.06 -26.11
C LYS A 148 8.92 0.84 -24.84
N ILE A 149 9.71 0.25 -23.96
CA ILE A 149 10.33 0.98 -22.84
C ILE A 149 11.32 1.99 -23.40
N LYS A 150 11.37 3.18 -22.80
CA LYS A 150 12.35 4.25 -23.06
C LYS A 150 13.12 4.59 -21.79
N VAL A 151 14.27 5.23 -21.96
CA VAL A 151 15.00 5.82 -20.83
C VAL A 151 14.12 6.88 -20.17
N GLY A 152 14.04 6.84 -18.84
CA GLY A 152 13.16 7.69 -18.03
C GLY A 152 11.84 7.04 -17.62
N ASP A 153 11.45 5.93 -18.25
CA ASP A 153 10.22 5.21 -17.88
C ASP A 153 10.31 4.64 -16.46
N LYS A 154 9.17 4.64 -15.78
CA LYS A 154 9.00 4.03 -14.45
C LYS A 154 8.19 2.76 -14.58
N VAL A 155 8.81 1.65 -14.20
CA VAL A 155 8.18 0.33 -14.20
C VAL A 155 7.78 -0.01 -12.77
N PHE A 156 6.46 0.01 -12.52
CA PHE A 156 5.89 -0.31 -11.21
C PHE A 156 5.85 -1.81 -10.98
N LEU A 157 6.34 -2.24 -9.82
CA LEU A 157 6.34 -3.63 -9.40
C LEU A 157 5.22 -3.84 -8.39
N GLU A 158 3.99 -3.81 -8.90
CA GLU A 158 2.73 -3.74 -8.12
C GLU A 158 2.63 -4.81 -7.02
N ASN A 159 3.26 -5.98 -7.24
CA ASN A 159 3.13 -7.13 -6.34
C ASN A 159 4.41 -7.46 -5.53
N ILE A 160 5.38 -6.53 -5.44
CA ILE A 160 6.51 -6.70 -4.51
C ILE A 160 6.09 -6.19 -3.14
N LEU A 161 5.33 -7.04 -2.45
CA LEU A 161 4.77 -6.74 -1.15
C LEU A 161 5.82 -6.98 -0.05
N PHE A 162 6.11 -5.91 0.70
CA PHE A 162 6.88 -5.97 1.94
C PHE A 162 5.92 -6.01 3.13
N ASN A 163 6.31 -6.74 4.19
CA ASN A 163 5.61 -6.64 5.46
C ASN A 163 5.72 -5.21 6.03
N LEU A 164 4.76 -4.83 6.88
CA LEU A 164 4.77 -3.51 7.51
C LEU A 164 6.10 -3.21 8.18
N GLY A 165 6.66 -2.06 7.84
CA GLY A 165 7.90 -1.57 8.44
C GLY A 165 9.11 -2.44 8.13
N SER A 166 8.99 -3.49 7.32
CA SER A 166 10.07 -4.43 7.04
C SER A 166 10.60 -4.23 5.63
N SER A 167 11.88 -4.51 5.48
CA SER A 167 12.58 -4.58 4.19
C SER A 167 12.75 -6.02 3.70
N LYS A 168 12.21 -7.01 4.41
CA LYS A 168 12.26 -8.43 4.02
C LYS A 168 11.25 -8.77 2.94
N LEU A 169 11.70 -9.49 1.92
CA LEU A 169 10.85 -10.03 0.87
C LEU A 169 10.08 -11.26 1.38
N THR A 170 8.76 -11.23 1.18
CA THR A 170 7.88 -12.39 1.40
C THR A 170 8.08 -13.43 0.28
N SER A 171 7.62 -14.67 0.51
CA SER A 171 7.67 -15.71 -0.52
C SER A 171 6.88 -15.35 -1.77
N ILE A 172 5.78 -14.60 -1.61
CA ILE A 172 4.97 -14.09 -2.72
C ILE A 172 5.77 -13.05 -3.51
N ALA A 173 6.38 -12.07 -2.84
CA ALA A 173 7.21 -11.06 -3.49
C ALA A 173 8.40 -11.67 -4.26
N LYS A 174 9.00 -12.75 -3.73
CA LYS A 174 10.05 -13.50 -4.43
C LYS A 174 9.53 -14.13 -5.73
N LYS A 175 8.36 -14.77 -5.72
CA LYS A 175 7.74 -15.35 -6.93
C LYS A 175 7.47 -14.30 -8.00
N GLU A 176 7.05 -13.10 -7.61
CA GLU A 176 6.84 -11.99 -8.55
C GLU A 176 8.17 -11.45 -9.09
N LEU A 177 9.19 -11.33 -8.26
CA LEU A 177 10.54 -10.97 -8.70
C LEU A 177 11.16 -12.01 -9.64
N ASP A 178 10.87 -13.30 -9.46
CA ASP A 178 11.31 -14.35 -10.40
C ASP A 178 10.75 -14.12 -11.81
N LYS A 179 9.51 -13.62 -11.95
CA LYS A 179 8.96 -13.24 -13.26
C LYS A 179 9.70 -12.05 -13.87
N VAL A 180 10.08 -11.07 -13.04
CA VAL A 180 10.88 -9.91 -13.47
C VAL A 180 12.27 -10.34 -13.94
N VAL A 181 12.90 -11.30 -13.25
CA VAL A 181 14.21 -11.86 -13.63
C VAL A 181 14.18 -12.40 -15.07
N VAL A 182 13.15 -13.18 -15.43
CA VAL A 182 13.01 -13.73 -16.79
C VAL A 182 12.98 -12.62 -17.86
N ILE A 183 12.40 -11.46 -17.55
CA ILE A 183 12.36 -10.31 -18.47
C ILE A 183 13.74 -9.65 -18.56
N LEU A 184 14.38 -9.41 -17.42
CA LEU A 184 15.70 -8.77 -17.34
C LEU A 184 16.83 -9.60 -17.97
N GLU A 185 16.69 -10.93 -17.98
CA GLU A 185 17.59 -11.87 -18.67
C GLU A 185 17.48 -11.74 -20.20
N LYS A 186 16.27 -11.49 -20.72
CA LYS A 186 16.05 -11.21 -22.15
C LYS A 186 16.54 -9.82 -22.54
N GLN A 187 16.38 -8.83 -21.67
CA GLN A 187 16.75 -7.44 -21.92
C GLN A 187 18.14 -7.11 -21.36
N LYS A 188 19.20 -7.67 -21.97
CA LYS A 188 20.57 -7.61 -21.41
C LYS A 188 21.19 -6.21 -21.34
N ASN A 189 20.73 -5.27 -22.16
CA ASN A 189 21.29 -3.91 -22.23
C ASN A 189 20.57 -2.90 -21.32
N MET A 190 19.43 -3.29 -20.74
CA MET A 190 18.65 -2.40 -19.88
C MET A 190 19.38 -2.12 -18.57
N HIS A 191 19.62 -0.85 -18.26
CA HIS A 191 20.07 -0.40 -16.95
C HIS A 191 18.94 0.33 -16.24
N PHE A 192 18.87 0.18 -14.93
CA PHE A 192 17.78 0.75 -14.15
C PHE A 192 18.18 1.06 -12.70
N GLU A 193 17.53 2.06 -12.12
CA GLU A 193 17.61 2.41 -10.71
C GLU A 193 16.38 1.85 -9.98
N ILE A 194 16.63 1.05 -8.95
CA ILE A 194 15.60 0.48 -8.07
C ILE A 194 15.24 1.51 -7.01
N ARG A 195 14.01 2.01 -7.03
CA ARG A 195 13.54 3.05 -6.11
C ARG A 195 12.56 2.47 -5.10
N GLY A 196 12.92 2.56 -3.83
CA GLY A 196 12.03 2.18 -2.74
C GLY A 196 11.28 3.39 -2.19
N HIS A 197 10.01 3.18 -1.87
CA HIS A 197 9.12 4.19 -1.32
C HIS A 197 8.51 3.70 -0.01
N VAL A 198 8.18 4.66 0.86
CA VAL A 198 7.41 4.41 2.08
C VAL A 198 6.21 5.33 2.10
N CYS A 199 5.09 4.82 2.59
CA CYS A 199 3.95 5.64 2.92
C CYS A 199 4.11 6.23 4.34
N CYS A 200 3.37 7.30 4.61
CA CYS A 200 2.86 7.66 5.94
C CYS A 200 3.88 7.88 7.05
N THR A 201 5.09 8.28 6.70
CA THR A 201 6.00 8.86 7.66
C THR A 201 5.57 10.29 7.97
N PRO A 202 5.56 10.71 9.26
CA PRO A 202 5.30 12.09 9.63
C PRO A 202 6.13 13.06 8.79
N PRO A 203 5.62 14.25 8.42
CA PRO A 203 6.33 15.18 7.52
C PRO A 203 7.74 15.58 8.00
N ILE A 204 7.99 15.50 9.30
CA ILE A 204 9.30 15.73 9.93
C ILE A 204 10.34 14.66 9.59
N TYR A 205 9.92 13.50 9.10
CA TYR A 205 10.78 12.38 8.76
C TYR A 205 10.72 12.09 7.26
N SER A 206 11.90 12.04 6.64
CA SER A 206 12.05 11.74 5.23
C SER A 206 11.94 10.25 4.88
N ASP A 207 11.94 9.35 5.87
CA ASP A 207 11.86 7.90 5.66
C ASP A 207 11.29 7.19 6.90
N GLY A 208 10.91 5.93 6.71
CA GLY A 208 10.37 5.03 7.72
C GLY A 208 11.47 4.33 8.51
N ILE A 209 11.13 3.93 9.74
CA ILE A 209 11.98 3.04 10.53
C ILE A 209 11.80 1.62 9.99
N ASP A 210 12.91 0.99 9.65
CA ASP A 210 12.93 -0.42 9.30
C ASP A 210 12.93 -1.25 10.59
N LYS A 211 11.89 -2.06 10.77
CA LYS A 211 11.69 -2.95 11.92
C LYS A 211 12.84 -3.94 12.08
N ASP A 212 13.48 -4.33 10.99
CA ASP A 212 14.55 -5.34 11.00
C ASP A 212 15.89 -4.74 11.42
N THR A 213 16.24 -3.56 10.89
CA THR A 213 17.53 -2.91 11.18
C THR A 213 17.46 -1.86 12.29
N LYS A 214 16.24 -1.45 12.68
CA LYS A 214 15.94 -0.34 13.60
C LYS A 214 16.38 1.04 13.11
N GLU A 215 16.86 1.15 11.87
CA GLU A 215 17.28 2.41 11.27
C GLU A 215 16.15 3.10 10.51
N ARG A 216 16.17 4.44 10.46
CA ARG A 216 15.26 5.25 9.61
C ARG A 216 15.71 5.26 8.14
N LYS A 217 15.75 4.07 7.53
CA LYS A 217 16.18 3.85 6.14
C LYS A 217 15.30 2.82 5.44
N LEU A 218 14.03 2.68 5.83
CA LEU A 218 13.13 1.63 5.32
C LEU A 218 13.02 1.63 3.79
N SER A 219 12.78 2.79 3.17
CA SER A 219 12.66 2.90 1.72
C SER A 219 13.95 2.44 1.02
N ARG A 220 15.12 2.86 1.55
CA ARG A 220 16.44 2.47 1.03
C ARG A 220 16.69 0.98 1.21
N ASN A 221 16.35 0.43 2.36
CA ASN A 221 16.57 -0.99 2.67
C ASN A 221 15.69 -1.89 1.81
N ARG A 222 14.43 -1.50 1.55
CA ARG A 222 13.56 -2.20 0.59
C ARG A 222 14.17 -2.26 -0.81
N ALA A 223 14.65 -1.12 -1.31
CA ALA A 223 15.33 -1.06 -2.61
C ALA A 223 16.60 -1.92 -2.64
N LYS A 224 17.40 -1.88 -1.57
CA LYS A 224 18.60 -2.71 -1.39
C LYS A 224 18.27 -4.20 -1.36
N THR A 225 17.18 -4.62 -0.71
CA THR A 225 16.77 -6.03 -0.66
C THR A 225 16.41 -6.53 -2.05
N VAL A 226 15.70 -5.73 -2.86
CA VAL A 226 15.39 -6.09 -4.26
C VAL A 226 16.66 -6.17 -5.09
N PHE A 227 17.57 -5.19 -4.97
CA PHE A 227 18.88 -5.23 -5.63
C PHE A 227 19.65 -6.51 -5.32
N ASN A 228 19.75 -6.87 -4.04
CA ASN A 228 20.44 -8.08 -3.59
C ASN A 228 19.76 -9.34 -4.13
N TYR A 229 18.43 -9.38 -4.15
CA TYR A 229 17.68 -10.50 -4.68
C TYR A 229 17.94 -10.71 -6.18
N LEU A 230 17.83 -9.66 -6.99
CA LEU A 230 18.11 -9.73 -8.43
C LEU A 230 19.58 -10.11 -8.70
N SER A 231 20.51 -9.56 -7.92
CA SER A 231 21.91 -9.96 -8.00
C SER A 231 22.13 -11.44 -7.67
N SER A 232 21.41 -11.99 -6.68
CA SER A 232 21.47 -13.42 -6.35
C SER A 232 20.89 -14.29 -7.48
N LYS A 233 20.01 -13.71 -8.30
CA LYS A 233 19.45 -14.30 -9.53
C LYS A 233 20.30 -14.02 -10.76
N LYS A 234 21.58 -13.68 -10.57
CA LYS A 234 22.59 -13.45 -11.63
C LYS A 234 22.30 -12.25 -12.57
N ILE A 235 21.40 -11.34 -12.20
CA ILE A 235 21.29 -10.05 -12.90
C ILE A 235 22.53 -9.22 -12.55
N SER A 236 23.23 -8.71 -13.57
CA SER A 236 24.49 -7.98 -13.40
C SER A 236 24.32 -6.74 -12.53
N LYS A 237 25.11 -6.64 -11.45
CA LYS A 237 25.12 -5.48 -10.54
C LYS A 237 25.43 -4.18 -11.28
N ASN A 238 26.24 -4.21 -12.33
CA ASN A 238 26.62 -3.01 -13.10
C ASN A 238 25.45 -2.39 -13.85
N ARG A 239 24.37 -3.15 -14.06
CA ARG A 239 23.14 -2.68 -14.72
C ARG A 239 22.12 -2.11 -13.73
N MET A 240 22.40 -2.16 -12.44
CA MET A 240 21.44 -1.86 -11.39
C MET A 240 22.03 -0.87 -10.40
N THR A 241 21.25 0.11 -9.99
CA THR A 241 21.52 0.92 -8.79
C THR A 241 20.30 0.86 -7.88
N TYR A 242 20.40 1.36 -6.65
CA TYR A 242 19.23 1.44 -5.77
C TYR A 242 19.23 2.72 -4.94
N ARG A 243 18.04 3.25 -4.67
CA ARG A 243 17.83 4.49 -3.90
C ARG A 243 16.59 4.40 -3.01
N GLY A 244 16.71 4.93 -1.80
CA GLY A 244 15.57 5.19 -0.92
C GLY A 244 14.96 6.56 -1.23
N CYS A 245 13.69 6.58 -1.62
CA CYS A 245 12.98 7.81 -1.95
C CYS A 245 12.10 8.33 -0.81
N GLY A 246 11.96 7.58 0.28
CA GLY A 246 11.16 8.02 1.41
C GLY A 246 9.68 8.17 1.06
N ASN A 247 9.03 9.14 1.72
CA ASN A 247 7.68 9.61 1.43
C ASN A 247 7.63 10.77 0.41
N LYS A 248 8.72 11.03 -0.33
CA LYS A 248 8.86 12.23 -1.17
C LYS A 248 8.03 12.21 -2.47
N TYR A 249 7.59 11.03 -2.90
CA TYR A 249 6.86 10.87 -4.17
C TYR A 249 5.58 10.04 -3.99
N PRO A 250 4.59 10.58 -3.24
CA PRO A 250 3.30 9.94 -3.11
C PRO A 250 2.57 9.95 -4.46
N LEU A 251 1.88 8.85 -4.78
CA LEU A 251 1.09 8.73 -6.01
C LEU A 251 -0.32 9.31 -5.85
N GLY A 252 -0.75 9.59 -4.61
CA GLY A 252 -2.10 10.07 -4.32
C GLY A 252 -3.20 9.04 -4.58
N LYS A 253 -2.82 7.77 -4.83
CA LYS A 253 -3.72 6.64 -5.13
C LYS A 253 -3.88 5.67 -3.95
N GLY A 254 -3.50 6.11 -2.76
CA GLY A 254 -3.55 5.33 -1.52
C GLY A 254 -2.18 4.78 -1.09
N ASP A 255 -2.06 4.60 0.22
CA ASP A 255 -0.83 4.24 0.92
C ASP A 255 -0.21 2.93 0.40
N ALA A 256 -1.05 1.99 -0.03
CA ALA A 256 -0.65 0.72 -0.66
C ALA A 256 0.34 0.92 -1.81
N LEU A 257 -0.01 1.83 -2.73
CA LEU A 257 0.78 2.13 -3.92
C LEU A 257 2.00 3.01 -3.60
N ASP A 258 2.02 3.64 -2.42
CA ASP A 258 3.17 4.38 -1.91
C ASP A 258 4.18 3.51 -1.13
N ARG A 259 3.78 2.29 -0.73
CA ARG A 259 4.70 1.25 -0.22
C ARG A 259 5.26 0.37 -1.34
N ARG A 260 5.81 0.98 -2.37
CA ARG A 260 6.26 0.28 -3.57
C ARG A 260 7.78 0.22 -3.72
N VAL A 261 8.19 -0.65 -4.62
CA VAL A 261 9.45 -0.53 -5.34
C VAL A 261 9.14 -0.35 -6.83
N GLU A 262 9.80 0.60 -7.46
CA GLU A 262 9.71 0.84 -8.91
C GLU A 262 11.11 0.76 -9.53
N PHE A 263 11.19 0.45 -10.82
CA PHE A 263 12.41 0.65 -11.59
C PHE A 263 12.30 1.94 -12.39
N LEU A 264 13.31 2.81 -12.28
CA LEU A 264 13.52 3.88 -13.24
C LEU A 264 14.52 3.40 -14.28
N ILE A 265 14.14 3.39 -15.56
CA ILE A 265 15.03 3.00 -16.64
C ILE A 265 16.05 4.11 -16.89
N THR A 266 17.34 3.78 -16.81
CA THR A 266 18.43 4.75 -16.95
C THR A 266 19.20 4.60 -18.26
N LYS A 267 19.18 3.41 -18.88
CA LYS A 267 19.82 3.12 -20.17
C LYS A 267 19.17 1.90 -20.83
N LEU A 268 19.22 1.82 -22.17
CA LEU A 268 18.80 0.66 -22.97
C LEU A 268 19.90 0.24 -23.95
#